data_AF-A0A2H6BMC2-F1
#
_entry.id   AF-A0A2H6BMC2-F1
#
_cell.length_a   1.000
_cell.length_b   1.000
_cell.length_c   1.000
_cell.angle_alpha   90.00
_cell.angle_beta   90.00
_cell.angle_gamma   90.00
#
_symmetry.space_group_name_H-M   'P 1'
#
loop_
_entity.id
_entity.type
_entity.pdbx_description
1 polymer ?
#
loop_
_entity_poly.entity_id
_entity_poly.type
_entity_poly.pdbx_seq_one_letter_code
_entity_poly.pdbx_strand_id
1 'polypeptide(L)'
;MKTPVAFIIFNRPETTKKVFEAIRQAKPPKLLVVADGSRPDQPDDVKDCAAARALIEQVDWDCEVLKNYSDVNLGCGRRVASGLDWVFIPILQSLTTEV
;
A
#
# COMPACT_ATOMS: atom_id res chain seq x y z
N MET A 1 9.78 -6.00 -15.49
CA MET A 1 9.81 -4.61 -14.96
C MET A 1 10.75 -4.58 -13.75
N LYS A 2 11.60 -3.57 -13.56
CA LYS A 2 12.53 -3.52 -12.39
C LYS A 2 12.10 -2.51 -11.32
N THR A 3 11.08 -1.70 -11.60
CA THR A 3 10.68 -0.59 -10.74
C THR A 3 9.71 -1.08 -9.64
N PRO A 4 9.96 -0.76 -8.36
CA PRO A 4 8.98 -0.97 -7.30
C PRO A 4 7.69 -0.19 -7.56
N VAL A 5 6.57 -0.70 -7.04
CA VAL A 5 5.27 -0.02 -7.10
C VAL A 5 4.81 0.33 -5.70
N ALA A 6 4.48 1.60 -5.46
CA ALA A 6 3.78 2.03 -4.27
C ALA A 6 2.26 1.99 -4.54
N PHE A 7 1.52 1.27 -3.71
CA PHE A 7 0.08 1.09 -3.84
C PHE A 7 -0.64 1.58 -2.60
N ILE A 8 -1.26 2.75 -2.71
CA ILE A 8 -1.98 3.39 -1.61
C ILE A 8 -3.47 3.04 -1.70
N ILE A 9 -3.99 2.38 -0.67
CA ILE A 9 -5.36 1.84 -0.64
C ILE A 9 -6.13 2.30 0.60
N PHE A 10 -7.46 2.13 0.55
CA PHE A 10 -8.35 2.37 1.69
C PHE A 10 -9.51 1.36 1.64
N ASN A 11 -10.77 1.82 1.68
CA ASN A 11 -12.00 1.03 1.82
C ASN A 11 -12.72 0.76 0.49
N ARG A 12 -12.01 0.70 -0.65
CA ARG A 12 -12.64 0.48 -1.98
C ARG A 12 -12.17 -0.84 -2.61
N PRO A 13 -12.63 -2.01 -2.10
CA PRO A 13 -12.12 -3.31 -2.51
C PRO A 13 -12.24 -3.55 -4.02
N GLU A 14 -13.34 -3.16 -4.66
CA GLU A 14 -13.52 -3.35 -6.11
C GLU A 14 -12.53 -2.53 -6.95
N THR A 15 -12.26 -1.28 -6.58
CA THR A 15 -11.24 -0.46 -7.25
C THR A 15 -9.84 -1.00 -6.97
N THR A 16 -9.56 -1.38 -5.72
CA THR A 16 -8.30 -2.01 -5.33
C THR A 16 -8.05 -3.27 -6.15
N LYS A 17 -9.06 -4.11 -6.36
CA LYS A 17 -8.96 -5.32 -7.19
C LYS A 17 -8.57 -5.01 -8.62
N LYS A 18 -9.23 -4.04 -9.26
CA LYS A 18 -8.92 -3.64 -10.65
C LYS A 18 -7.47 -3.19 -10.81
N VAL A 19 -6.97 -2.37 -9.88
CA VAL A 19 -5.58 -1.89 -9.91
C VAL A 19 -4.61 -3.02 -9.56
N PHE A 20 -4.94 -3.86 -8.59
CA PHE A 20 -4.15 -5.02 -8.19
C PHE A 20 -3.93 -5.99 -9.37
N GLU A 21 -4.96 -6.26 -10.17
CA GLU A 21 -4.80 -7.11 -11.37
C GLU A 21 -3.83 -6.50 -12.39
N ALA A 22 -3.83 -5.18 -12.59
CA ALA A 22 -2.86 -4.52 -13.45
C ALA A 22 -1.43 -4.61 -12.88
N ILE A 23 -1.28 -4.45 -11.56
CA ILE A 23 0.01 -4.62 -10.86
C ILE A 23 0.50 -6.07 -11.01
N ARG A 24 -0.38 -7.06 -10.83
CA ARG A 24 -0.10 -8.49 -10.99
C ARG A 24 0.33 -8.84 -12.40
N GLN A 25 -0.23 -8.21 -13.43
CA GLN A 25 0.24 -8.37 -14.81
C GLN A 25 1.64 -7.78 -15.02
N ALA A 26 1.93 -6.64 -14.38
CA ALA A 26 3.23 -5.98 -14.49
C ALA A 26 4.36 -6.68 -13.70
N LYS A 27 4.00 -7.49 -12.69
CA LYS A 27 4.89 -8.28 -11.83
C LYS A 27 6.07 -7.45 -11.29
N PRO A 28 5.84 -6.37 -10.52
CA PRO A 28 6.93 -5.62 -9.92
C PRO A 28 7.72 -6.53 -8.97
N PRO A 29 9.06 -6.35 -8.87
CA PRO A 29 9.86 -7.10 -7.92
C PRO A 29 9.60 -6.69 -6.46
N LYS A 30 8.99 -5.52 -6.24
CA LYS A 30 8.65 -4.99 -4.91
C LYS A 30 7.33 -4.24 -4.95
N LEU A 31 6.44 -4.54 -4.03
CA LEU A 31 5.14 -3.90 -3.86
C LEU A 31 5.06 -3.29 -2.45
N LEU A 32 5.02 -1.96 -2.37
CA LEU A 32 4.90 -1.22 -1.12
C LEU A 32 3.45 -0.79 -0.93
N VAL A 33 2.74 -1.40 0.01
CA VAL A 33 1.32 -1.14 0.23
C VAL A 33 1.12 -0.25 1.44
N VAL A 34 0.45 0.88 1.22
CA VAL A 34 0.10 1.86 2.23
C VAL A 34 -1.41 1.84 2.39
N ALA A 35 -1.92 1.57 3.59
CA ALA A 35 -3.36 1.60 3.86
C ALA A 35 -3.71 2.50 5.05
N ASP A 36 -4.78 3.27 4.91
CA ASP A 36 -5.40 3.98 6.04
C ASP A 36 -6.24 3.05 6.92
N GLY A 37 -6.53 3.47 8.16
CA GLY A 37 -7.46 2.79 9.06
C GLY A 37 -8.91 3.18 8.77
N SER A 38 -9.86 2.34 9.21
CA SER A 38 -11.31 2.60 9.09
C SER A 38 -11.71 3.86 9.85
N ARG A 39 -12.67 4.64 9.32
CA ARG A 39 -13.24 5.77 10.05
C ARG A 39 -14.06 5.25 11.24
N PRO A 40 -13.91 5.84 12.44
CA PRO A 40 -14.57 5.33 13.65
C PRO A 40 -16.10 5.41 13.58
N ASP A 41 -16.64 6.33 12.79
CA ASP A 41 -18.06 6.59 12.57
C ASP A 41 -18.63 5.85 11.34
N GLN A 42 -17.83 5.03 10.64
CA GLN A 42 -18.28 4.27 9.48
C GLN A 42 -17.97 2.76 9.65
N PRO A 43 -18.89 1.97 10.22
CA PRO A 43 -18.68 0.54 10.48
C PRO A 43 -18.34 -0.29 9.23
N ASP A 44 -18.92 0.07 8.08
CA ASP A 44 -18.65 -0.61 6.81
C ASP A 44 -17.18 -0.51 6.38
N ASP A 45 -16.47 0.56 6.78
CA ASP A 45 -15.05 0.72 6.48
C ASP A 45 -14.22 -0.42 7.08
N VAL A 46 -14.61 -0.99 8.22
CA VAL A 46 -13.87 -2.09 8.84
C VAL A 46 -13.84 -3.29 7.89
N LYS A 47 -15.00 -3.64 7.34
CA LYS A 47 -15.15 -4.75 6.39
C LYS A 47 -14.46 -4.43 5.07
N ASP A 48 -14.66 -3.23 4.54
CA ASP A 48 -14.14 -2.85 3.23
C ASP A 48 -12.62 -2.65 3.23
N CYS A 49 -12.04 -2.09 4.29
CA CYS A 49 -10.59 -2.04 4.47
C CYS A 49 -10.00 -3.45 4.59
N ALA A 50 -10.63 -4.34 5.37
CA ALA A 50 -10.18 -5.72 5.49
C ALA A 50 -10.22 -6.44 4.14
N ALA A 51 -11.31 -6.28 3.39
CA ALA A 51 -11.44 -6.84 2.04
C ALA A 51 -10.38 -6.29 1.06
N ALA A 52 -10.12 -4.97 1.10
CA ALA A 52 -9.10 -4.36 0.26
C ALA A 52 -7.68 -4.84 0.62
N ARG A 53 -7.37 -4.98 1.91
CA ARG A 53 -6.08 -5.51 2.40
C ARG A 53 -5.90 -6.99 2.03
N ALA A 54 -6.96 -7.80 2.09
CA ALA A 54 -6.91 -9.23 1.75
C ALA A 54 -6.55 -9.49 0.28
N LEU A 55 -6.81 -8.55 -0.63
CA LEU A 55 -6.37 -8.66 -2.03
C LEU A 55 -4.83 -8.70 -2.15
N ILE A 56 -4.12 -8.03 -1.24
CA ILE A 56 -2.65 -7.97 -1.25
C ILE A 56 -2.02 -9.32 -0.88
N GLU A 57 -2.74 -10.19 -0.17
CA GLU A 57 -2.27 -11.54 0.13
C GLU A 57 -2.30 -12.48 -1.08
N GLN A 58 -2.88 -12.05 -2.20
CA GLN A 58 -2.99 -12.85 -3.43
C GLN A 58 -1.80 -12.64 -4.38
N VAL A 59 -0.72 -12.02 -3.92
CA VAL A 59 0.52 -11.86 -4.68
C VAL A 59 1.12 -13.25 -4.92
N ASP A 60 1.14 -13.66 -6.18
CA ASP A 60 1.52 -15.01 -6.62
C ASP A 60 2.74 -15.03 -7.56
N TRP A 61 3.52 -13.95 -7.56
CA TRP A 61 4.77 -13.82 -8.31
C TRP A 61 5.92 -13.48 -7.37
N ASP A 62 7.16 -13.62 -7.85
CA ASP A 62 8.37 -13.24 -7.11
C ASP A 62 8.37 -11.73 -6.83
N CYS A 63 7.93 -11.38 -5.62
CA CYS A 63 7.63 -10.01 -5.21
C CYS A 63 7.87 -9.85 -3.72
N GLU A 64 8.72 -8.88 -3.35
CA GLU A 64 8.83 -8.45 -1.97
C GLU A 64 7.65 -7.52 -1.63
N VAL A 65 6.75 -7.97 -0.76
CA VAL A 65 5.58 -7.19 -0.33
C VAL A 65 5.85 -6.54 1.02
N LEU A 66 5.89 -5.21 1.04
CA LEU A 66 6.05 -4.42 2.26
C LEU A 66 4.72 -3.72 2.58
N LYS A 67 4.27 -3.82 3.83
CA LYS A 67 2.97 -3.29 4.26
C LYS A 67 3.14 -2.25 5.34
N ASN A 68 2.53 -1.09 5.13
CA ASN A 68 2.41 -0.03 6.12
C ASN A 68 0.92 0.27 6.27
N TYR A 69 0.28 -0.32 7.28
CA TYR A 69 -1.14 -0.15 7.55
C TYR A 69 -1.33 0.68 8.80
N SER A 70 -2.24 1.64 8.75
CA SER A 70 -2.67 2.37 9.93
C SER A 70 -3.89 1.68 10.55
N ASP A 71 -3.92 1.60 11.87
CA ASP A 71 -5.08 1.12 12.63
C ASP A 71 -6.15 2.19 12.78
N VAL A 72 -5.76 3.46 12.68
CA VAL A 72 -6.64 4.62 12.79
C VAL A 72 -6.77 5.33 11.45
N ASN A 73 -7.92 5.96 11.20
CA ASN A 73 -8.07 6.81 10.02
C ASN A 73 -7.30 8.11 10.21
N LEU A 74 -6.27 8.33 9.38
CA LEU A 74 -5.48 9.57 9.35
C LEU A 74 -5.97 10.54 8.27
N GLY A 75 -6.80 10.06 7.35
CA GLY A 75 -7.36 10.82 6.24
C GLY A 75 -6.37 10.99 5.07
N CYS A 76 -6.91 11.29 3.89
CA CYS A 76 -6.14 11.30 2.63
C CYS A 76 -4.87 12.18 2.68
N GLY A 77 -4.94 13.38 3.24
CA GLY A 77 -3.78 14.28 3.30
C GLY A 77 -2.62 13.70 4.13
N ARG A 78 -2.87 13.43 5.41
CA ARG A 78 -1.83 12.93 6.33
C ARG A 78 -1.39 11.51 5.97
N ARG A 79 -2.33 10.65 5.58
CA ARG A 79 -2.03 9.25 5.30
C ARG A 79 -1.17 9.09 4.05
N VAL A 80 -1.48 9.82 2.98
CA VAL A 80 -0.69 9.78 1.74
C VAL A 80 0.70 10.34 2.00
N ALA A 81 0.83 11.49 2.67
CA ALA A 81 2.13 12.09 2.98
C ALA A 81 3.03 11.14 3.78
N SER A 82 2.55 10.65 4.93
CA SER A 82 3.29 9.70 5.76
C SER A 82 3.59 8.37 5.06
N GLY A 83 2.70 7.92 4.17
CA GLY A 83 2.92 6.75 3.34
C GLY A 83 4.05 6.95 2.33
N LEU A 84 4.10 8.11 1.68
CA LEU A 84 5.17 8.47 0.75
C LEU A 84 6.51 8.63 1.48
N ASP A 85 6.53 9.27 2.65
CA ASP A 85 7.75 9.34 3.49
C ASP A 85 8.29 7.93 3.75
N TRP A 86 7.43 7.00 4.17
CA TRP A 86 7.80 5.60 4.39
C TRP A 86 8.31 4.90 3.11
N VAL A 87 7.68 5.14 1.95
CA VAL A 87 8.11 4.57 0.67
C VAL A 87 9.51 5.06 0.26
N PHE A 88 9.83 6.33 0.51
CA PHE A 88 11.08 6.95 0.03
C PHE A 88 12.23 6.96 1.05
N ILE A 89 11.98 6.71 2.35
CA ILE A 89 13.04 6.62 3.37
C ILE A 89 14.20 5.69 2.96
N PRO A 90 13.98 4.45 2.48
CA PRO A 90 15.08 3.57 2.10
C PRO A 90 15.91 4.11 0.93
N ILE A 91 15.28 4.86 0.02
CA ILE A 91 15.97 5.50 -1.11
C ILE A 91 16.89 6.60 -0.60
N LEU A 92 16.41 7.41 0.35
CA LEU A 92 17.23 8.46 0.95
C LEU A 92 18.46 7.87 1.65
N GLN A 93 18.30 6.79 2.42
CA GLN A 93 19.42 6.10 3.08
C GLN A 93 20.47 5.57 2.08
N SER A 94 20.03 5.08 0.92
CA SER A 94 20.96 4.61 -0.12
C SER A 94 21.79 5.73 -0.77
N LEU A 95 21.27 6.95 -0.82
CA LEU A 95 21.97 8.14 -1.32
C LEU A 95 22.94 8.72 -0.29
N THR A 96 22.68 8.51 1.00
CA THR A 96 23.51 9.00 2.11
C THR A 96 24.54 7.97 2.58
N THR A 97 24.95 7.04 1.72
CA THR A 97 26.01 6.09 2.09
C THR A 97 27.26 6.89 2.46
N GLU A 98 27.76 6.69 3.68
CA GLU A 98 28.91 7.38 4.24
C GLU A 98 30.12 7.31 3.29
N VAL A 99 30.76 8.46 3.07
CA VAL A 99 32.18 8.53 2.68
C VAL A 99 33.05 8.32 3.91
#